data_AF-A0A3A5KQ97-F1
#
_entry.id   AF-A0A3A5KQ97-F1
#
_cell.length_a   1.000
_cell.length_b   1.000
_cell.length_c   1.000
_cell.angle_alpha   90.00
_cell.angle_beta   90.00
_cell.angle_gamma   90.00
#
_symmetry.space_group_name_H-M   'P 1'
#
loop_
_entity.id
_entity.type
_entity.pdbx_description
1 polymer ?
#
loop_
_entity_poly.entity_id
_entity_poly.type
_entity_poly.pdbx_seq_one_letter_code
_entity_poly.pdbx_strand_id
1 'polypeptide(L)' 'MLARTPLTVGVYRLPTMWQRHRIKRIKRSDRDVAALAFGCGMTVRQFRKLPADKQALVRQAWLVLISPRNT' A
#
# COMPACT_ATOMS: atom_id res chain seq x y z
N MET A 1 12.68 7.70 -15.33
CA MET A 1 11.26 8.12 -15.36
C MET A 1 10.55 7.56 -14.13
N LEU A 2 10.34 8.40 -13.11
CA LEU A 2 9.58 8.04 -11.90
C LEU A 2 8.08 8.10 -12.25
N ALA A 3 7.39 6.97 -12.22
CA ALA A 3 5.95 6.91 -12.50
C ALA A 3 5.16 7.69 -11.45
N ARG A 4 4.84 8.95 -11.76
CA ARG A 4 3.97 9.82 -10.96
C ARG A 4 2.53 9.68 -11.47
N THR A 5 1.85 8.63 -11.06
CA THR A 5 0.38 8.56 -11.19
C THR A 5 -0.27 9.36 -10.06
N PRO A 6 -1.17 10.32 -10.35
CA PRO A 6 -1.75 11.20 -9.36
C PRO A 6 -2.91 10.50 -8.67
N LEU A 7 -2.60 9.58 -7.76
CA LEU A 7 -3.50 9.34 -6.65
C LEU A 7 -3.42 10.58 -5.76
N THR A 8 -4.55 11.09 -5.27
CA THR A 8 -4.65 12.17 -4.26
C THR A 8 -4.00 11.79 -2.90
N VAL A 9 -3.21 10.72 -2.90
CA VAL A 9 -2.44 10.09 -1.84
C VAL A 9 -0.98 10.12 -2.33
N GLY A 10 -0.32 11.27 -2.18
CA GLY A 10 0.72 11.77 -3.09
C GLY A 10 1.96 10.91 -3.38
N VAL A 11 2.29 9.86 -2.64
CA VAL A 11 3.39 8.92 -2.96
C VAL A 11 3.15 7.62 -2.18
N TYR A 12 3.09 6.45 -2.85
CA TYR A 12 3.14 5.17 -2.14
C TYR A 12 4.58 4.93 -1.67
N ARG A 13 4.80 4.83 -0.35
CA ARG A 13 6.12 4.56 0.22
C ARG A 13 6.17 3.17 0.82
N LEU A 14 7.31 2.49 0.70
CA LEU A 14 7.53 1.23 1.39
C LEU A 14 7.40 1.44 2.91
N PRO A 15 6.73 0.52 3.62
CA PRO A 15 6.60 0.63 5.06
C PRO A 15 7.97 0.70 5.75
N THR A 16 8.12 1.69 6.62
CA THR A 16 9.30 1.83 7.49
C THR A 16 9.44 0.60 8.42
N MET A 17 10.61 0.42 9.03
CA MET A 17 10.84 -0.72 9.93
C MET A 17 9.83 -0.77 11.09
N TRP A 18 9.46 0.39 11.66
CA TRP A 18 8.44 0.48 12.70
C TRP A 18 7.04 0.11 12.19
N GLN A 19 6.69 0.49 10.94
CA GLN A 19 5.41 0.10 10.33
C GLN A 19 5.38 -1.41 10.02
N ARG A 20 6.48 -1.99 9.57
CA ARG A 20 6.59 -3.46 9.37
C ARG A 20 6.39 -4.22 10.67
N HIS A 21 6.93 -3.71 11.79
CA HIS A 21 6.70 -4.31 13.11
C HIS A 21 5.22 -4.27 13.51
N ARG A 22 4.52 -3.17 13.23
CA ARG A 22 3.07 -3.07 13.45
C ARG A 22 2.29 -4.01 12.53
N ILE A 23 2.67 -4.15 11.27
CA ILE A 23 2.04 -5.08 10.32
C ILE A 23 2.17 -6.53 10.80
N LYS A 24 3.32 -6.93 11.37
CA LYS A 24 3.52 -8.28 11.93
C LYS A 24 2.53 -8.61 13.06
N ARG A 25 2.11 -7.60 13.84
CA ARG A 25 1.13 -7.74 14.94
C ARG A 25 -0.33 -7.80 14.47
N ILE A 26 -0.61 -7.50 13.21
CA ILE A 26 -1.95 -7.58 12.63
C ILE A 26 -2.28 -9.04 12.27
N LYS A 27 -3.56 -9.42 12.39
CA LYS A 27 -4.10 -10.73 12.02
C LYS A 27 -3.66 -11.08 10.60
N ARG A 28 -3.23 -12.32 10.38
CA ARG A 28 -2.60 -12.76 9.12
C ARG A 28 -3.45 -12.43 7.87
N SER A 29 -4.77 -12.54 7.97
CA SER A 29 -5.73 -12.19 6.90
C SER A 29 -5.70 -10.72 6.49
N ASP A 30 -5.29 -9.83 7.39
CA ASP A 30 -5.37 -8.38 7.20
C ASP A 30 -3.99 -7.77 6.92
N ARG A 31 -2.91 -8.57 6.91
CA ARG A 31 -1.54 -8.09 6.72
C ARG A 31 -1.29 -7.50 5.35
N ASP A 32 -1.85 -8.10 4.31
CA ASP A 32 -1.69 -7.62 2.93
C ASP A 32 -2.37 -6.25 2.77
N VAL A 33 -3.59 -6.12 3.30
CA VAL A 33 -4.33 -4.85 3.34
C VAL A 33 -3.60 -3.82 4.20
N ALA A 34 -2.97 -4.23 5.30
CA ALA A 34 -2.19 -3.33 6.14
C ALA A 34 -0.96 -2.80 5.41
N ALA A 35 -0.22 -3.63 4.68
CA ALA A 35 0.93 -3.18 3.90
C ALA A 35 0.52 -2.09 2.89
N LEU A 36 -0.59 -2.30 2.19
CA LEU A 36 -1.17 -1.33 1.23
C LEU A 36 -1.62 -0.04 1.92
N ALA A 37 -2.33 -0.15 3.03
CA ALA A 37 -2.82 1.00 3.79
C ALA A 37 -1.67 1.86 4.34
N PHE A 38 -0.67 1.22 4.96
CA PHE A 38 0.50 1.90 5.50
C PHE A 38 1.33 2.57 4.41
N GLY A 39 1.47 1.93 3.23
CA GLY A 39 2.19 2.54 2.12
C GLY A 39 1.51 3.79 1.55
N CYS A 40 0.19 3.89 1.73
CA CYS A 40 -0.61 5.07 1.45
C CYS A 40 -0.72 6.06 2.62
N GLY A 41 -0.03 5.83 3.75
CA GLY A 41 -0.10 6.69 4.92
C GLY A 41 -1.44 6.67 5.66
N MET A 42 -2.24 5.62 5.46
CA MET A 42 -3.58 5.48 6.06
C MET A 42 -3.70 4.20 6.90
N THR A 43 -4.74 4.15 7.73
CA THR A 43 -5.07 2.95 8.52
C THR A 43 -5.82 1.92 7.68
N VAL A 44 -5.79 0.64 8.09
CA VAL A 44 -6.60 -0.44 7.46
C VAL A 44 -8.09 -0.07 7.40
N ARG A 45 -8.62 0.57 8.43
CA ARG A 45 -10.02 1.01 8.49
C ARG A 45 -10.33 2.09 7.46
N GLN A 46 -9.43 3.05 7.25
CA GLN A 46 -9.57 4.08 6.21
C GLN A 46 -9.42 3.46 4.81
N PHE A 47 -8.50 2.52 4.64
CA PHE A 47 -8.31 1.83 3.37
C PHE A 47 -9.54 1.03 2.95
N ARG A 48 -10.18 0.31 3.88
CA ARG A 48 -11.44 -0.42 3.61
C ARG A 48 -12.62 0.49 3.25
N LYS A 49 -12.58 1.77 3.63
CA LYS A 49 -13.58 2.77 3.25
C LYS A 49 -13.35 3.34 1.84
N LEU A 50 -12.20 3.07 1.22
CA LEU A 50 -11.97 3.51 -0.15
C LEU A 50 -12.85 2.74 -1.14
N PRO A 51 -13.33 3.40 -2.21
CA PRO A 51 -13.96 2.72 -3.34
C PRO A 51 -13.05 1.61 -3.89
N ALA A 52 -13.66 0.54 -4.41
CA ALA A 52 -12.95 -0.61 -4.96
C ALA A 52 -11.90 -0.20 -6.02
N ASP A 53 -12.21 0.79 -6.85
CA ASP A 53 -11.32 1.32 -7.89
C ASP A 53 -10.05 1.93 -7.31
N LYS A 54 -10.17 2.68 -6.21
CA LYS A 54 -9.02 3.27 -5.52
C LYS A 54 -8.17 2.21 -4.83
N GLN A 55 -8.80 1.16 -4.27
CA GLN A 55 -8.06 0.04 -3.71
C GLN A 55 -7.28 -0.73 -4.79
N ALA A 56 -7.87 -0.89 -5.98
CA ALA A 56 -7.21 -1.53 -7.11
C ALA A 56 -5.98 -0.74 -7.59
N LEU A 57 -6.09 0.59 -7.68
CA LEU A 57 -4.95 1.45 -8.03
C LEU A 57 -3.80 1.34 -7.01
N VAL A 58 -4.10 1.28 -5.72
CA VAL A 58 -3.07 1.09 -4.68
C VAL A 58 -2.42 -0.29 -4.80
N ARG A 59 -3.21 -1.35 -5.06
CA ARG A 59 -2.67 -2.69 -5.33
C ARG A 59 -1.74 -2.69 -6.54
N GLN A 60 -2.13 -2.03 -7.64
CA GLN A 60 -1.31 -1.92 -8.84
C GLN A 60 -0.01 -1.15 -8.59
N ALA A 61 -0.08 -0.02 -7.89
CA ALA A 61 1.10 0.76 -7.51
C ALA A 61 2.05 -0.05 -6.62
N TRP A 62 1.51 -0.82 -5.67
CA TRP A 62 2.31 -1.72 -4.84
C TRP A 62 2.98 -2.80 -5.68
N LEU A 63 2.25 -3.51 -6.54
CA LEU A 63 2.79 -4.53 -7.44
C LEU A 63 3.94 -3.99 -8.30
N VAL A 64 3.81 -2.79 -8.86
CA VAL A 64 4.87 -2.13 -9.64
C VAL A 64 6.14 -1.88 -8.79
N LEU A 65 5.99 -1.64 -7.49
CA LEU A 65 7.11 -1.36 -6.57
C LEU A 65 7.81 -2.60 -6.01
N ILE A 66 7.06 -3.69 -5.78
CA ILE A 66 7.60 -4.95 -5.24
C ILE A 66 7.92 -6.01 -6.30
N SER A 67 7.34 -5.93 -7.49
CA SER A 67 7.82 -6.77 -8.59
C SER A 67 9.25 -6.32 -8.94
N PRO A 68 10.26 -7.20 -8.84
CA PRO A 68 11.52 -6.94 -9.49
C PRO A 68 11.17 -6.81 -10.97
N ARG A 69 11.45 -5.64 -11.53
CA ARG A 69 11.22 -5.41 -12.95
C ARG A 69 12.08 -6.43 -13.70
N ASN A 70 11.45 -7.50 -14.19
CA ASN A 70 11.97 -8.31 -15.29
C ASN A 70 12.00 -7.37 -16.50
N THR A 71 13.08 -6.60 -16.58
CA THR A 71 13.58 -5.97 -17.80
C THR A 71 14.74 -6.79 -18.28
#